data_AF-A0A803NPV3-F1
#
_entry.id   AF-A0A803NPV3-F1
#
_cell.length_a   1.000
_cell.length_b   1.000
_cell.length_c   1.000
_cell.angle_alpha   90.00
_cell.angle_beta   90.00
_cell.angle_gamma   90.00
#
_symmetry.space_group_name_H-M   'P 1'
#
loop_
_entity.id
_entity.type
_entity.pdbx_description
1 polymer ?
#
loop_
_entity_poly.entity_id
_entity_poly.type
_entity_poly.pdbx_seq_one_letter_code
_entity_poly.pdbx_strand_id
1 'polypeptide(L)'
;MFGEVFSWDCAIQTMFSTDPIRWMPPLPESFALTTDAQMVLGRGFVGLVGVIRDAAGAVWLVWSSSVLGDFSVNVAEPLAIRLGLTLAHQLDFIIFDY
;
A
#
# COMPACT_ATOMS: atom_id res chain seq x y z
N MET A 1 -6.14 50.56 5.87
CA MET A 1 -6.17 50.51 4.39
C MET A 1 -5.44 49.24 3.99
N PHE A 2 -6.20 48.25 3.50
CA PHE A 2 -5.86 47.00 2.78
C PHE A 2 -4.53 46.29 3.15
N GLY A 3 -4.49 45.06 3.66
CA GLY A 3 -5.34 43.90 3.39
C GLY A 3 -4.47 42.81 2.76
N GLU A 4 -3.62 42.14 3.55
CA GLU A 4 -2.90 40.95 3.09
C GLU A 4 -3.84 39.74 3.19
N VAL A 5 -4.58 39.51 2.10
CA VAL A 5 -5.26 38.23 1.89
C VAL A 5 -4.16 37.24 1.52
N PHE A 6 -3.67 36.51 2.53
CA PHE A 6 -2.91 35.29 2.29
C PHE A 6 -3.84 34.35 1.50
N SER A 7 -3.59 34.21 0.20
CA SER A 7 -4.38 33.35 -0.68
C SER A 7 -4.18 31.90 -0.23
N TRP A 8 -5.20 31.35 0.41
CA TRP A 8 -5.30 29.95 0.79
C TRP A 8 -5.38 29.02 -0.44
N ASP A 9 -5.51 29.56 -1.65
CA ASP A 9 -5.63 28.79 -2.88
C ASP A 9 -4.34 28.06 -3.25
N CYS A 10 -3.17 28.63 -2.89
CA CYS A 10 -1.86 28.04 -3.21
C CYS A 10 -1.54 26.79 -2.36
N ALA A 11 -2.01 26.74 -1.10
CA ALA A 11 -1.69 25.63 -0.20
C ALA A 11 -2.59 24.40 -0.39
N ILE A 12 -3.76 24.56 -1.01
CA ILE A 12 -4.70 23.45 -1.26
C ILE A 12 -4.36 22.73 -2.58
N GLN A 13 -3.78 23.43 -3.56
CA GLN A 13 -3.44 22.85 -4.86
C GLN A 13 -2.30 21.82 -4.81
N THR A 14 -1.51 21.75 -3.73
CA THR A 14 -0.42 20.78 -3.59
C THR A 14 -0.88 19.40 -3.10
N MET A 15 -2.14 19.22 -2.68
CA MET A 15 -2.59 17.96 -2.06
C MET A 15 -3.18 16.92 -3.03
N PHE A 16 -3.45 17.27 -4.28
CA PHE A 16 -3.89 16.30 -5.28
C PHE A 16 -3.17 16.56 -6.58
N SER A 17 -2.07 15.82 -6.80
CA SER A 17 -1.48 15.74 -8.13
C SER A 17 -2.56 15.30 -9.12
N THR A 18 -2.76 16.08 -10.18
CA THR A 18 -3.65 15.73 -11.30
C THR A 18 -2.99 14.74 -12.26
N ASP A 19 -1.74 14.34 -11.99
CA ASP A 19 -1.11 13.27 -12.72
C ASP A 19 -1.87 11.95 -12.48
N PRO A 20 -2.14 11.16 -13.52
CA PRO A 20 -2.77 9.87 -13.35
C PRO A 20 -1.89 9.01 -12.44
N ILE A 21 -2.49 8.50 -11.36
CA ILE A 21 -1.84 7.52 -10.47
C ILE A 21 -1.45 6.33 -11.34
N ARG A 22 -0.14 6.15 -11.50
CA ARG A 22 0.44 5.07 -12.28
C ARG A 22 1.40 4.31 -11.42
N TRP A 23 1.44 3.00 -11.63
CA TRP A 23 2.49 2.16 -11.06
C TRP A 23 3.84 2.64 -11.58
N MET A 24 4.72 3.02 -10.65
CA MET A 24 6.10 3.35 -10.94
C MET A 24 7.00 2.28 -10.31
N PRO A 25 8.10 1.89 -10.99
CA PRO A 25 9.08 1.01 -10.38
C PRO A 25 9.70 1.73 -9.16
N PRO A 26 9.96 1.01 -8.07
CA PRO A 26 10.54 1.61 -6.87
C PRO A 26 11.93 2.20 -7.18
N LEU A 27 12.39 3.14 -6.35
CA LEU A 27 13.74 3.68 -6.46
C LEU A 27 14.78 2.56 -6.32
N PRO A 28 16.00 2.75 -6.87
CA PRO A 28 17.12 1.85 -6.56
C PRO A 28 17.26 1.63 -5.06
N GLU A 29 17.56 0.40 -4.64
CA GLU A 29 17.70 0.00 -3.22
C GLU A 29 16.40 0.01 -2.39
N SER A 30 15.25 0.25 -3.02
CA SER A 30 13.94 0.10 -2.41
C SER A 30 13.10 -0.96 -3.10
N PHE A 31 12.00 -1.32 -2.45
CA PHE A 31 11.11 -2.39 -2.90
C PHE A 31 9.67 -1.90 -3.02
N ALA A 32 8.95 -2.52 -3.95
CA ALA A 32 7.51 -2.35 -4.12
C ALA A 32 6.77 -3.48 -3.41
N LEU A 33 5.78 -3.12 -2.61
CA LEU A 33 4.85 -4.03 -1.95
C LEU A 33 3.52 -4.06 -2.72
N THR A 34 3.10 -5.24 -3.16
CA THR A 34 1.76 -5.47 -3.69
C THR A 34 1.03 -6.47 -2.79
N THR A 35 -0.18 -6.15 -2.37
CA THR A 35 -1.01 -7.01 -1.53
C THR A 35 -2.40 -7.15 -2.11
N ASP A 36 -3.07 -8.24 -1.76
CA ASP A 36 -4.46 -8.50 -2.10
C ASP A 36 -5.10 -9.33 -0.97
N ALA A 37 -6.41 -9.28 -0.88
CA ALA A 37 -7.17 -10.08 0.08
C ALA A 37 -8.34 -10.79 -0.58
N GLN A 38 -8.46 -12.09 -0.30
CA GLN A 38 -9.57 -12.92 -0.76
C GLN A 38 -10.45 -13.32 0.42
N MET A 39 -11.76 -13.24 0.23
CA MET A 39 -12.73 -13.73 1.19
C MET A 39 -13.90 -14.43 0.51
N VAL A 40 -14.47 -15.39 1.22
CA VAL A 40 -15.70 -16.08 0.84
C VAL A 40 -16.65 -16.00 2.02
N LEU A 41 -17.72 -15.22 1.89
CA LEU A 41 -18.68 -14.99 2.97
C LEU A 41 -19.26 -16.31 3.50
N GLY A 42 -19.29 -16.46 4.83
CA GLY A 42 -19.81 -17.65 5.51
C GLY A 42 -18.81 -18.82 5.56
N ARG A 43 -17.58 -18.63 5.06
CA ARG A 43 -16.51 -19.63 5.15
C ARG A 43 -15.69 -19.46 6.44
N GLY A 44 -15.74 -18.29 7.09
CA GLY A 44 -15.05 -18.01 8.34
C GLY A 44 -13.54 -17.79 8.22
N PHE A 45 -13.04 -17.57 7.00
CA PHE A 45 -11.63 -17.30 6.74
C PHE A 45 -11.43 -16.24 5.65
N VAL A 46 -10.42 -15.41 5.85
CA VAL A 46 -9.91 -14.44 4.88
C VAL A 46 -8.49 -14.80 4.50
N GLY A 47 -8.24 -15.00 3.22
CA GLY A 47 -6.92 -15.16 2.64
C GLY A 47 -6.25 -13.81 2.43
N LEU A 48 -5.00 -13.68 2.83
CA LEU A 48 -4.15 -12.52 2.60
C LEU A 48 -2.96 -12.96 1.76
N VAL A 49 -2.61 -12.19 0.75
CA VAL A 49 -1.46 -12.47 -0.11
C VAL A 49 -0.68 -11.19 -0.35
N GLY A 50 0.61 -11.35 -0.63
CA GLY A 50 1.36 -10.26 -1.21
C GLY A 50 2.70 -10.69 -1.78
N VAL A 51 3.32 -9.72 -2.45
CA VAL A 51 4.58 -9.86 -3.17
C VAL A 51 5.44 -8.62 -2.92
N ILE A 52 6.73 -8.83 -2.66
CA ILE A 52 7.74 -7.76 -2.61
C ILE A 52 8.66 -7.91 -3.82
N ARG A 53 8.88 -6.81 -4.55
CA ARG A 53 9.68 -6.77 -5.78
C ARG A 53 10.69 -5.64 -5.75
N ASP A 54 11.83 -5.82 -6.41
CA ASP A 54 12.82 -4.75 -6.59
C ASP A 54 12.52 -3.86 -7.81
N ALA A 55 13.38 -2.86 -8.03
CA ALA A 55 13.29 -1.94 -9.16
C ALA A 55 13.46 -2.60 -10.54
N ALA A 56 14.11 -3.76 -10.61
CA ALA A 56 14.23 -4.56 -11.83
C ALA A 56 12.99 -5.45 -12.07
N GLY A 57 12.05 -5.48 -11.12
CA GLY A 57 10.86 -6.32 -11.15
C GLY A 57 11.10 -7.75 -10.68
N ALA A 58 12.29 -8.08 -10.15
CA ALA A 58 12.54 -9.39 -9.58
C ALA A 58 11.76 -9.56 -8.27
N VAL A 59 11.20 -10.74 -8.07
CA VAL A 59 10.40 -11.07 -6.88
C VAL A 59 11.31 -11.61 -5.80
N TRP A 60 11.33 -10.94 -4.65
CA TRP A 60 12.16 -11.31 -3.50
C TRP A 60 11.38 -12.09 -2.45
N LEU A 61 10.10 -11.77 -2.28
CA LEU A 61 9.24 -12.43 -1.31
C LEU A 61 7.84 -12.61 -1.88
N VAL A 62 7.27 -13.78 -1.65
CA VAL A 62 5.85 -14.08 -1.83
C VAL A 62 5.35 -14.73 -0.55
N TRP A 63 4.19 -14.30 -0.05
CA TRP A 63 3.55 -14.91 1.10
C TRP A 63 2.06 -15.07 0.86
N SER A 64 1.51 -16.07 1.52
CA SER A 64 0.07 -16.26 1.67
C SER A 64 -0.21 -16.64 3.11
N SER A 65 -1.24 -16.04 3.68
CA SER A 65 -1.71 -16.31 5.04
C SER A 65 -3.23 -16.38 5.06
N SER A 66 -3.79 -17.00 6.09
CA SER A 66 -5.23 -17.03 6.32
C SER A 66 -5.52 -16.58 7.74
N VAL A 67 -6.49 -15.68 7.88
CA VAL A 67 -6.96 -15.18 9.17
C VAL A 67 -8.37 -15.71 9.40
N LEU A 68 -8.63 -16.20 10.61
CA LEU A 68 -9.96 -16.62 11.03
C LEU A 68 -10.87 -15.39 11.16
N GLY A 69 -12.01 -15.43 10.49
CA GLY A 69 -13.02 -14.37 10.52
C GLY A 69 -13.74 -14.20 9.19
N ASP A 70 -14.94 -13.62 9.24
CA ASP A 70 -15.65 -13.11 8.08
C ASP A 70 -15.55 -11.57 8.12
N PHE A 71 -14.47 -11.04 7.54
CA PHE A 71 -14.25 -9.60 7.43
C PHE A 71 -14.88 -9.04 6.16
N SER A 72 -15.14 -7.74 6.11
CA SER A 72 -15.46 -7.05 4.86
C SER A 72 -14.17 -6.73 4.07
N VAL A 73 -14.30 -6.41 2.77
CA VAL A 73 -13.17 -5.97 1.92
C VAL A 73 -12.38 -4.86 2.62
N ASN A 74 -13.12 -3.89 3.19
CA ASN A 74 -12.58 -2.70 3.83
C ASN A 74 -11.69 -3.00 5.05
N VAL A 75 -11.77 -4.21 5.60
CA VAL A 75 -10.92 -4.68 6.70
C VAL A 75 -9.86 -5.67 6.19
N ALA A 76 -10.23 -6.54 5.26
CA ALA A 76 -9.34 -7.55 4.69
C ALA A 76 -8.14 -6.93 3.96
N GLU A 77 -8.36 -5.90 3.14
CA GLU A 77 -7.31 -5.23 2.38
C GLU A 77 -6.26 -4.55 3.28
N PRO A 78 -6.64 -3.71 4.27
CA PRO A 78 -5.68 -3.17 5.24
C PRO A 78 -4.92 -4.24 6.03
N LEU A 79 -5.54 -5.40 6.31
CA LEU A 79 -4.85 -6.50 6.98
C LEU A 79 -3.76 -7.12 6.10
N ALA A 80 -4.01 -7.26 4.79
CA ALA A 80 -3.01 -7.73 3.85
C ALA A 80 -1.82 -6.75 3.78
N ILE A 81 -2.10 -5.44 3.68
CA ILE A 81 -1.07 -4.38 3.71
C ILE A 81 -0.28 -4.43 5.01
N ARG A 82 -0.95 -4.51 6.16
CA ARG A 82 -0.31 -4.56 7.48
C ARG A 82 0.63 -5.76 7.60
N LEU A 83 0.20 -6.94 7.13
CA LEU A 83 1.03 -8.13 7.14
C LEU A 83 2.25 -7.95 6.24
N GLY A 84 2.06 -7.41 5.03
CA GLY A 84 3.14 -7.11 4.10
C GLY A 84 4.18 -6.15 4.66
N LEU A 85 3.74 -5.06 5.28
CA LEU A 85 4.64 -4.10 5.95
C LEU A 85 5.36 -4.70 7.16
N THR A 86 4.68 -5.57 7.91
CA THR A 86 5.31 -6.26 9.06
C THR A 86 6.43 -7.18 8.57
N LEU A 87 6.19 -7.97 7.52
CA LEU A 87 7.20 -8.83 6.92
C LEU A 87 8.34 -8.03 6.31
N ALA A 88 8.03 -6.93 5.62
CA ALA A 88 9.04 -6.03 5.08
C ALA A 88 9.96 -5.48 6.18
N HIS A 89 9.40 -5.02 7.29
CA HIS A 89 10.16 -4.53 8.42
C HIS A 89 11.01 -5.62 9.08
N GLN A 90 10.49 -6.85 9.21
CA GLN A 90 11.23 -7.97 9.81
C GLN A 90 12.40 -8.47 8.94
N LEU A 91 12.36 -8.20 7.65
CA LEU A 91 13.36 -8.63 6.66
C LEU A 91 14.23 -7.47 6.15
N ASP A 92 14.15 -6.31 6.79
CA ASP A 92 14.88 -5.09 6.44
C ASP A 92 14.64 -4.59 4.99
N PHE A 93 13.44 -4.83 4.44
CA PHE A 93 13.04 -4.26 3.16
C PHE A 93 12.55 -2.82 3.33
N ILE A 94 13.18 -1.89 2.61
CA ILE A 94 12.75 -0.50 2.53
C ILE A 94 11.64 -0.39 1.48
N ILE A 95 10.39 -0.28 1.93
CA ILE A 95 9.23 -0.08 1.05
C ILE A 95 9.11 1.41 0.72
N PHE A 96 8.97 1.73 -0.57
CA PHE A 96 8.77 3.09 -1.05
C PHE A 96 7.28 3.34 -1.36
N ASP A 97 6.70 4.40 -0.79
CA ASP A 97 5.38 4.92 -1.18
C ASP A 97 5.53 6.24 -1.96
N TYR A 98 4.57 6.52 -2.85
CA TYR A 98 4.51 7.72 -3.69
C TYR A 98 3.41 8.64 -3.22
#